data_AF-A0A2S8VGA8-F1
#
_entry.id   AF-A0A2S8VGA8-F1
#
_cell.length_a   1.000
_cell.length_b   1.000
_cell.length_c   1.000
_cell.angle_alpha   90.00
_cell.angle_beta   90.00
_cell.angle_gamma   90.00
#
_symmetry.space_group_name_H-M   'P 1'
#
loop_
_entity.id
_entity.type
_entity.pdbx_description
1 polymer ?
#
loop_
_entity_poly.entity_id
_entity_poly.type
_entity_poly.pdbx_seq_one_letter_code
_entity_poly.pdbx_strand_id
1 'polypeptide(L)'
;MAALWLACLGAMAVGLWIDTRLTPAALLASECGAPGGLFDMAWRHGALMPASSAAMALAALAPWPAGRTSAPPLGQRLLCALAMAIGMVLGARLGVMAALALGAPPFGGMALGMAAGMAVALLPVFAFSAARR
;
A
#
# COMPACT_ATOMS: atom_id res chain seq x y z
N MET A 1 -0.79 5.68 14.71
CA MET A 1 -0.63 5.78 13.25
C MET A 1 0.66 5.11 12.78
N ALA A 2 1.83 5.40 13.34
CA ALA A 2 3.08 4.70 12.98
C ALA A 2 3.00 3.16 13.11
N ALA A 3 2.42 2.65 14.20
CA ALA A 3 2.21 1.21 14.37
C ALA A 3 1.29 0.60 13.29
N LEU A 4 0.21 1.30 12.93
CA LEU A 4 -0.71 0.87 11.86
C LEU A 4 0.01 0.82 10.51
N TRP A 5 0.81 1.84 10.20
CA TRP A 5 1.62 1.86 8.98
C TRP A 5 2.62 0.71 8.93
N LEU A 6 3.36 0.46 10.01
CA LEU A 6 4.32 -0.66 10.08
C LEU A 6 3.62 -2.01 9.90
N ALA A 7 2.45 -2.20 10.50
CA ALA A 7 1.68 -3.42 10.32
C ALA A 7 1.16 -3.57 8.89
N CYS A 8 0.64 -2.50 8.28
CA CYS A 8 0.21 -2.53 6.88
C CYS A 8 1.38 -2.76 5.92
N LEU A 9 2.56 -2.21 6.22
CA LEU A 9 3.78 -2.41 5.42
C LEU A 9 4.29 -3.84 5.55
N GLY A 10 4.31 -4.40 6.76
CA GLY A 10 4.65 -5.80 6.99
C GLY A 10 3.65 -6.74 6.31
N ALA A 11 2.35 -6.46 6.41
CA ALA A 11 1.30 -7.22 5.76
C ALA A 11 1.41 -7.16 4.23
N MET A 12 1.70 -5.98 3.67
CA MET A 12 1.97 -5.83 2.24
C MET A 12 3.20 -6.63 1.82
N ALA A 13 4.31 -6.59 2.58
CA ALA A 13 5.50 -7.36 2.25
C ALA A 13 5.26 -8.88 2.27
N VAL A 14 4.52 -9.37 3.27
CA VAL A 14 4.13 -10.79 3.38
C VAL A 14 3.18 -11.19 2.25
N GLY A 15 2.17 -10.36 1.96
CA GLY A 15 1.26 -10.61 0.87
C GLY A 15 1.97 -10.59 -0.49
N LEU A 16 2.90 -9.65 -0.70
CA LEU A 16 3.68 -9.54 -1.94
C LEU A 16 4.56 -10.77 -2.14
N TRP A 17 5.15 -11.26 -1.05
CA TRP A 17 5.89 -12.52 -1.08
C TRP A 17 5.00 -13.70 -1.51
N ILE A 18 3.78 -13.79 -0.99
CA ILE A 18 2.82 -14.83 -1.40
C ILE A 18 2.40 -14.65 -2.86
N ASP A 19 2.05 -13.42 -3.26
CA ASP A 19 1.61 -13.10 -4.62
C ASP A 19 2.69 -13.42 -5.65
N THR A 20 3.97 -13.17 -5.32
CA THR A 20 5.11 -13.51 -6.21
C THR A 20 5.39 -15.00 -6.33
N ARG A 21 4.83 -15.85 -5.45
CA ARG A 21 4.86 -17.32 -5.62
C ARG A 21 3.84 -17.80 -6.66
N LEU A 22 2.75 -17.06 -6.82
CA LEU A 22 1.64 -17.42 -7.71
C LEU A 22 1.71 -16.67 -9.05
N THR A 23 2.25 -15.46 -9.03
CA THR A 23 2.31 -14.54 -10.17
C THR A 23 3.75 -14.09 -10.40
N PRO A 24 4.29 -14.19 -11.63
CA PRO A 24 5.65 -13.76 -11.90
C PRO A 24 5.87 -12.28 -11.59
N ALA A 25 6.98 -11.95 -10.92
CA ALA A 25 7.33 -10.58 -10.53
C ALA A 25 7.36 -9.59 -11.71
N ALA A 26 7.75 -10.06 -12.90
CA ALA A 26 7.75 -9.26 -14.11
C ALA A 26 6.32 -8.89 -14.56
N LEU A 27 5.37 -9.82 -14.45
CA LEU A 27 3.98 -9.58 -14.80
C LEU A 27 3.31 -8.61 -13.83
N LEU A 28 3.62 -8.74 -12.53
CA LEU A 28 3.18 -7.78 -11.52
C LEU A 28 3.68 -6.37 -11.85
N ALA A 29 4.98 -6.23 -12.12
CA ALA A 29 5.57 -4.93 -12.42
C ALA A 29 5.04 -4.32 -13.73
N SER A 30 4.78 -5.12 -14.76
CA SER A 30 4.23 -4.61 -16.03
C SER A 30 2.80 -4.13 -15.88
N GLU A 31 1.94 -4.88 -15.21
CA GLU A 31 0.53 -4.52 -15.03
C GLU A 31 0.34 -3.37 -14.03
N CYS A 32 1.16 -3.33 -12.98
CA CYS A 32 1.17 -2.21 -12.03
C CYS A 32 1.79 -0.94 -12.62
N GLY A 33 2.67 -1.06 -13.62
CA GLY A 33 3.24 0.06 -14.37
C GLY A 33 2.33 0.56 -15.50
N ALA A 34 1.33 -0.22 -15.93
CA ALA A 34 0.50 0.13 -17.06
C ALA A 34 -0.36 1.39 -16.80
N PRO A 35 -0.55 2.26 -17.82
CA PRO A 35 -1.45 3.41 -17.69
C PRO A 35 -2.91 2.96 -17.55
N GLY A 36 -3.74 3.84 -16.99
CA GLY A 36 -5.18 3.60 -16.76
C GLY A 36 -5.79 4.63 -15.81
N GLY A 37 -7.10 4.53 -15.56
CA GLY A 37 -7.74 5.27 -14.47
C GLY A 37 -7.37 4.70 -13.10
N LEU A 38 -7.62 5.46 -12.02
CA LEU A 38 -7.41 4.97 -10.63
C LEU A 38 -8.16 3.66 -10.36
N PHE A 39 -9.38 3.53 -10.87
CA PHE A 39 -10.18 2.32 -10.72
C PHE A 39 -9.56 1.12 -11.45
N ASP A 40 -9.09 1.31 -12.68
CA ASP A 40 -8.42 0.23 -13.44
C ASP A 40 -7.14 -0.22 -12.74
N MET A 41 -6.35 0.73 -12.24
CA MET A 41 -5.12 0.42 -11.50
C MET A 41 -5.42 -0.33 -10.20
N ALA A 42 -6.46 0.11 -9.45
CA ALA A 42 -6.89 -0.55 -8.22
C ALA A 42 -7.41 -1.96 -8.50
N TRP A 43 -8.19 -2.15 -9.58
CA TRP A 43 -8.68 -3.46 -10.00
C TRP A 43 -7.52 -4.40 -10.34
N ARG A 44 -6.54 -3.94 -11.14
CA ARG A 44 -5.34 -4.73 -11.48
C ARG A 44 -4.54 -5.10 -10.22
N HIS A 45 -4.33 -4.17 -9.30
CA HIS A 45 -3.68 -4.46 -8.01
C HIS A 45 -4.45 -5.50 -7.20
N GLY A 46 -5.78 -5.36 -7.10
CA GLY A 46 -6.61 -6.32 -6.37
C GLY A 46 -6.61 -7.72 -6.99
N ALA A 47 -6.65 -7.80 -8.33
CA ALA A 47 -6.71 -9.05 -9.06
C ALA A 47 -5.36 -9.78 -9.10
N LEU A 48 -4.26 -9.05 -9.25
CA LEU A 48 -2.91 -9.61 -9.40
C LEU A 48 -2.17 -9.75 -8.07
N MET A 49 -2.57 -8.98 -7.05
CA MET A 49 -1.97 -8.98 -5.71
C MET A 49 -3.03 -9.19 -4.62
N PRO A 50 -3.84 -10.28 -4.71
CA PRO A 50 -4.94 -10.52 -3.79
C PRO A 50 -4.44 -10.77 -2.37
N ALA A 51 -3.29 -11.43 -2.18
CA ALA A 51 -2.75 -11.68 -0.85
C ALA A 51 -2.25 -10.39 -0.20
N SER A 52 -1.54 -9.53 -0.94
CA SER A 52 -1.13 -8.18 -0.48
C SER A 52 -2.33 -7.34 -0.07
N SER A 53 -3.36 -7.31 -0.92
CA SER A 53 -4.57 -6.52 -0.69
C SER A 53 -5.34 -7.02 0.53
N ALA A 54 -5.53 -8.34 0.65
CA ALA A 54 -6.22 -8.96 1.78
C ALA A 54 -5.42 -8.79 3.08
N ALA A 55 -4.11 -9.04 3.08
CA ALA A 55 -3.27 -8.90 4.26
C ALA A 55 -3.28 -7.46 4.77
N MET A 56 -3.19 -6.48 3.87
CA MET A 56 -3.23 -5.07 4.26
C MET A 56 -4.60 -4.65 4.80
N ALA A 57 -5.69 -5.12 4.18
CA ALA A 57 -7.05 -4.87 4.67
C ALA A 57 -7.26 -5.49 6.07
N LEU A 58 -6.78 -6.72 6.29
CA LEU A 58 -6.81 -7.37 7.59
C LEU A 58 -5.97 -6.62 8.63
N ALA A 59 -4.75 -6.19 8.29
CA ALA A 59 -3.91 -5.39 9.18
C ALA A 59 -4.55 -4.04 9.55
N ALA A 60 -5.26 -3.42 8.60
CA ALA A 60 -5.96 -2.16 8.81
C ALA A 60 -7.21 -2.30 9.69
N LEU A 61 -7.96 -3.39 9.51
CA LEU A 61 -9.24 -3.66 10.18
C LEU A 61 -9.10 -4.49 11.46
N ALA A 62 -7.93 -5.09 11.71
CA ALA A 62 -7.71 -5.93 12.88
C ALA A 62 -8.06 -5.17 14.18
N PRO A 63 -8.66 -5.85 15.17
CA PRO A 63 -8.92 -5.25 16.47
C PRO A 63 -7.60 -5.06 17.22
N TRP A 64 -6.95 -3.91 17.01
CA TRP A 64 -5.74 -3.53 17.74
C TRP A 64 -6.04 -3.45 19.25
N PRO A 65 -5.18 -4.00 20.13
CA PRO A 65 -5.42 -4.03 21.56
C PRO A 65 -5.59 -2.61 22.11
N ALA A 66 -6.78 -2.33 22.65
CA ALA A 66 -7.18 -1.02 23.15
C ALA A 66 -6.41 -0.56 24.41
N GLY A 67 -5.56 -1.42 24.98
CA GLY A 67 -5.01 -1.27 26.33
C GLY A 67 -3.72 -0.48 26.49
N ARG A 68 -3.07 0.04 25.43
CA ARG A 68 -1.79 0.78 25.60
C ARG A 68 -1.65 2.08 24.81
N THR A 69 -2.48 2.29 23.81
CA THR A 69 -2.61 3.56 23.06
C THR A 69 -4.03 3.64 22.59
N SER A 70 -4.73 4.75 22.84
CA SER A 70 -6.10 5.00 22.39
C SER A 70 -6.25 4.53 20.95
N ALA A 71 -6.97 3.42 20.76
CA ALA A 71 -7.22 2.86 19.44
C ALA A 71 -7.91 3.94 18.60
N PRO A 72 -7.33 4.39 17.46
CA PRO A 72 -7.98 5.40 16.64
C PRO A 72 -9.36 4.89 16.22
N PRO A 73 -10.39 5.76 16.19
CA PRO A 73 -11.76 5.37 15.85
C PRO A 73 -11.79 4.69 14.47
N LEU A 74 -12.74 3.77 14.29
CA LEU A 74 -12.84 2.93 13.09
C LEU A 74 -12.85 3.74 11.79
N GLY A 75 -13.54 4.89 11.79
CA GLY A 75 -13.55 5.81 10.64
C GLY A 75 -12.16 6.37 10.29
N GLN A 76 -11.31 6.67 11.27
CA GLN A 76 -9.95 7.14 11.03
C GLN A 76 -9.04 6.02 10.51
N ARG A 77 -9.26 4.78 10.96
CA ARG A 77 -8.55 3.61 10.42
C ARG A 77 -8.92 3.34 8.98
N LEU A 78 -10.21 3.43 8.63
CA LEU A 78 -10.70 3.30 7.26
C LEU A 78 -10.10 4.39 6.36
N LEU A 79 -10.10 5.65 6.80
CA LEU A 79 -9.48 6.75 6.06
C LEU A 79 -7.97 6.50 5.86
N CYS A 80 -7.25 6.05 6.89
CA CYS A 80 -5.84 5.66 6.75
C CYS A 80 -5.67 4.52 5.74
N ALA A 81 -6.51 3.49 5.81
CA ALA A 81 -6.44 2.33 4.93
C ALA A 81 -6.67 2.71 3.48
N LEU A 82 -7.68 3.53 3.21
CA LEU A 82 -7.97 4.06 1.87
C LEU A 82 -6.83 4.92 1.35
N ALA A 83 -6.30 5.83 2.17
CA ALA A 83 -5.15 6.66 1.79
C ALA A 83 -3.93 5.80 1.45
N MET A 84 -3.60 4.82 2.31
CA MET A 84 -2.49 3.89 2.06
C MET A 84 -2.70 3.05 0.81
N ALA A 85 -3.92 2.56 0.54
CA ALA A 85 -4.23 1.82 -0.67
C ALA A 85 -4.05 2.67 -1.95
N ILE A 86 -4.56 3.90 -1.94
CA ILE A 86 -4.35 4.84 -3.06
C ILE A 86 -2.86 5.14 -3.25
N GLY A 87 -2.16 5.42 -2.14
CA GLY A 87 -0.73 5.67 -2.13
C GLY A 87 0.07 4.49 -2.67
N MET A 88 -0.30 3.26 -2.30
CA MET A 88 0.31 2.04 -2.81
C MET A 88 0.16 1.93 -4.33
N VAL A 89 -1.07 2.06 -4.84
CA VAL A 89 -1.36 1.90 -6.29
C VAL A 89 -0.62 2.95 -7.11
N LEU A 90 -0.68 4.22 -6.70
CA LEU A 90 0.03 5.30 -7.39
C LEU A 90 1.55 5.15 -7.24
N GLY A 91 2.00 4.77 -6.04
CA GLY A 91 3.40 4.54 -5.73
C GLY A 91 4.00 3.40 -6.55
N ALA A 92 3.28 2.29 -6.73
CA ALA A 92 3.69 1.17 -7.56
C ALA A 92 3.97 1.62 -8.99
N ARG A 93 3.03 2.37 -9.59
CA ARG A 93 3.19 2.89 -10.97
C ARG A 93 4.37 3.83 -11.09
N LEU A 94 4.46 4.82 -10.20
CA LEU A 94 5.56 5.79 -10.20
C LEU A 94 6.91 5.11 -9.96
N GLY A 95 6.95 4.11 -9.08
CA GLY A 95 8.13 3.31 -8.78
C GLY A 95 8.61 2.48 -9.96
N VAL A 96 7.70 1.84 -10.70
CA VAL A 96 8.05 1.14 -11.95
C VAL A 96 8.60 2.11 -12.99
N MET A 97 7.94 3.26 -13.19
CA MET A 97 8.40 4.28 -14.14
C MET A 97 9.78 4.82 -13.78
N ALA A 98 10.03 5.09 -12.48
CA ALA A 98 11.32 5.54 -11.99
C ALA A 98 12.41 4.48 -12.18
N ALA A 99 12.11 3.20 -11.88
CA ALA A 99 13.06 2.12 -12.10
C ALA A 99 13.42 1.95 -13.59
N LEU A 100 12.44 2.03 -14.49
CA LEU A 100 12.67 1.97 -15.92
C LEU A 100 13.54 3.14 -16.41
N ALA A 101 13.29 4.36 -15.90
CA ALA A 101 14.10 5.53 -16.23
C ALA A 101 15.56 5.42 -15.74
N LEU A 102 15.79 4.67 -14.65
CA LEU A 102 17.10 4.44 -14.06
C LEU A 102 17.79 3.15 -14.55
N GLY A 103 17.16 2.37 -15.44
CA GLY A 103 17.67 1.06 -15.87
C GLY A 103 17.71 0.01 -14.75
N ALA A 104 16.92 0.19 -13.69
CA ALA A 104 16.84 -0.67 -12.52
C ALA A 104 15.74 -1.75 -12.69
N PRO A 105 15.77 -2.85 -11.91
CA PRO A 105 14.74 -3.88 -11.98
C PRO A 105 13.35 -3.31 -11.61
N PRO A 106 12.33 -3.45 -12.49
CA PRO A 106 11.05 -2.76 -12.34
C PRO A 106 10.26 -3.24 -11.11
N PHE A 107 10.41 -4.50 -10.73
CA PHE A 107 9.81 -5.04 -9.51
C PHE A 107 10.34 -4.37 -8.23
N GLY A 108 11.65 -4.09 -8.17
CA GLY A 108 12.25 -3.36 -7.06
C GLY A 108 11.71 -1.93 -6.97
N GLY A 109 11.60 -1.26 -8.12
CA GLY A 109 10.94 0.05 -8.23
C GLY A 109 9.50 0.04 -7.74
N MET A 110 8.71 -0.95 -8.19
CA MET A 110 7.33 -1.15 -7.76
C MET A 110 7.21 -1.29 -6.25
N ALA A 111 7.99 -2.19 -5.64
CA ALA A 111 7.93 -2.46 -4.20
C ALA A 111 8.32 -1.24 -3.34
N LEU A 112 9.41 -0.57 -3.72
CA LEU A 112 9.84 0.67 -3.07
C LEU A 112 8.82 1.80 -3.26
N GLY A 113 8.26 1.91 -4.46
CA GLY A 113 7.21 2.87 -4.79
C GLY A 113 5.95 2.65 -3.96
N MET A 114 5.51 1.41 -3.79
CA MET A 114 4.37 1.06 -2.92
C MET A 114 4.62 1.50 -1.48
N ALA A 115 5.78 1.17 -0.91
CA ALA A 115 6.14 1.54 0.46
C ALA A 115 6.22 3.07 0.65
N ALA A 116 6.86 3.77 -0.28
CA ALA A 116 6.98 5.23 -0.28
C ALA A 116 5.61 5.90 -0.44
N GLY A 117 4.79 5.42 -1.36
CA GLY A 117 3.44 5.94 -1.62
C GLY A 117 2.53 5.79 -0.40
N MET A 118 2.60 4.65 0.31
CA MET A 118 1.90 4.47 1.58
C MET A 118 2.35 5.47 2.65
N ALA A 119 3.67 5.74 2.75
CA ALA A 119 4.20 6.70 3.72
C ALA A 119 3.75 8.15 3.41
N VAL A 120 3.82 8.56 2.14
CA VAL A 120 3.39 9.90 1.69
C VAL A 120 1.89 10.09 1.88
N ALA A 121 1.08 9.07 1.61
CA ALA A 121 -0.37 9.15 1.75
C ALA A 121 -0.84 9.35 3.21
N LEU A 122 0.01 9.06 4.19
CA LEU A 122 -0.30 9.29 5.60
C LEU A 122 -0.04 10.74 6.05
N LEU A 123 0.80 11.51 5.34
CA LEU A 123 1.08 12.92 5.66
C LEU A 123 -0.18 13.78 5.86
N PRO A 124 -1.17 13.78 4.93
CA PRO A 124 -2.39 14.56 5.12
C PRO A 124 -3.24 14.06 6.30
N VAL A 125 -3.21 12.76 6.60
CA VAL A 125 -3.95 12.18 7.74
C VAL A 125 -3.31 12.61 9.07
N PHE A 126 -1.99 12.67 9.13
CA PHE A 126 -1.26 13.23 10.27
C PHE A 126 -1.57 14.72 10.45
N ALA A 127 -1.51 15.52 9.39
CA ALA A 127 -1.80 16.95 9.43
C ALA A 127 -3.22 17.22 9.93
N PHE A 128 -4.20 16.48 9.44
CA PHE A 128 -5.60 16.62 9.85
C PHE A 128 -5.85 16.15 11.29
N SER A 129 -5.13 15.13 11.75
CA SER A 129 -5.21 14.66 13.14
C SER A 129 -4.56 15.63 14.13
N ALA A 130 -3.48 16.30 13.72
CA ALA A 130 -2.83 17.34 14.51
C ALA A 130 -3.70 18.60 14.61
N ALA A 131 -4.39 18.99 13.52
CA ALA A 131 -5.28 20.15 13.50
C ALA A 131 -6.57 19.98 14.35
N ARG A 132 -6.93 18.75 14.75
CA ARG A 132 -8.09 18.46 15.61
C ARG A 132 -7.75 18.29 17.09
N ARG A 133 -6.47 18.31 17.47
CA ARG A 133 -6.01 18.24 18.87
C ARG A 133 -5.79 19.64 19.40
#